data_AF-A0A4Z0QNQ5-F1
#
_entry.id   AF-A0A4Z0QNQ5-F1
#
_cell.length_a   1.000
_cell.length_b   1.000
_cell.length_c   1.000
_cell.angle_alpha   90.00
_cell.angle_beta   90.00
_cell.angle_gamma   90.00
#
_symmetry.space_group_name_H-M   'P 1'
#
loop_
_entity.id
_entity.type
_entity.pdbx_description
1 polymer ?
#
loop_
_entity_poly.entity_id
_entity_poly.type
_entity_poly.pdbx_seq_one_letter_code
_entity_poly.pdbx_strand_id
1 'polypeptide(L)' 'MDGKGRWADNIPIERWFRTLKYDEVYLKDYEHIKDARKQIAEFIHKYNFVKLHSALNYETPAYMYYPALLQMSA' A
#
# COMPACT_ATOMS: atom_id res chain seq x y z
N MET A 1 -15.87 -10.43 -24.31
CA MET A 1 -15.37 -9.21 -23.63
C MET A 1 -14.42 -9.66 -22.54
N ASP A 2 -13.15 -9.33 -22.72
CA ASP A 2 -11.94 -9.82 -22.07
C ASP A 2 -11.63 -9.11 -20.73
N GLY A 3 -12.61 -8.39 -20.17
CA GLY A 3 -12.60 -7.87 -18.79
C GLY A 3 -11.55 -6.81 -18.47
N LYS A 4 -10.66 -6.47 -19.40
CA LYS A 4 -9.60 -5.47 -19.21
C LYS A 4 -10.18 -4.06 -19.08
N GLY A 5 -9.74 -3.33 -18.05
CA GLY A 5 -10.06 -1.91 -17.86
C GLY A 5 -11.40 -1.65 -17.16
N ARG A 6 -11.87 -2.55 -16.29
CA ARG A 6 -13.08 -2.29 -15.51
C ARG A 6 -12.76 -1.30 -14.40
N TRP A 7 -13.69 -0.39 -14.14
CA TRP A 7 -13.61 0.55 -13.01
C TRP A 7 -13.40 -0.18 -11.66
N ALA A 8 -13.94 -1.39 -11.53
CA ALA A 8 -13.82 -2.21 -10.32
C ALA A 8 -12.38 -2.65 -10.02
N ASP A 9 -11.54 -2.81 -11.05
CA ASP A 9 -10.14 -3.21 -10.89
C ASP A 9 -9.31 -2.09 -10.23
N ASN A 10 -9.76 -0.83 -10.32
CA ASN A 10 -9.08 0.34 -9.76
C ASN A 10 -9.45 0.61 -8.29
N ILE A 11 -10.56 0.05 -7.80
CA ILE A 11 -11.04 0.30 -6.43
C ILE A 11 -9.97 0.03 -5.36
N PRO A 12 -9.20 -1.08 -5.40
CA PRO A 12 -8.21 -1.37 -4.36
C PRO A 12 -7.09 -0.33 -4.31
N ILE A 13 -6.57 0.08 -5.48
CA ILE A 13 -5.47 1.04 -5.55
C ILE A 13 -5.93 2.46 -5.21
N GLU A 14 -7.15 2.86 -5.59
CA GLU A 14 -7.75 4.14 -5.17
C GLU A 14 -7.90 4.22 -3.65
N ARG A 15 -8.40 3.14 -3.03
CA ARG A 15 -8.51 3.07 -1.57
C ARG A 15 -7.15 3.18 -0.89
N TRP A 16 -6.14 2.51 -1.44
CA TRP A 16 -4.78 2.60 -0.94
C TRP A 16 -4.22 4.03 -1.04
N PHE A 17 -4.40 4.69 -2.19
CA PHE A 17 -3.97 6.08 -2.39
C PHE A 17 -4.68 7.06 -1.44
N ARG A 18 -5.96 6.81 -1.12
CA ARG A 18 -6.65 7.61 -0.12
C ARG A 18 -5.97 7.49 1.24
N THR A 19 -5.64 6.28 1.69
CA THR A 19 -4.93 6.07 2.96
C THR A 19 -3.55 6.74 2.96
N LEU A 20 -2.76 6.59 1.90
CA LEU A 20 -1.47 7.29 1.78
C LEU A 20 -1.62 8.82 1.89
N LYS A 21 -2.62 9.39 1.23
CA LYS A 21 -2.83 10.83 1.24
C LYS A 21 -3.19 11.33 2.63
N TYR A 22 -4.13 10.67 3.31
CA TYR A 22 -4.64 11.12 4.60
C TYR A 22 -3.67 10.87 5.75
N ASP A 23 -2.99 9.72 5.76
CA ASP A 23 -2.17 9.31 6.90
C ASP A 23 -0.72 9.83 6.81
N GLU A 24 -0.28 10.29 5.63
CA GLU A 24 1.12 10.68 5.39
C GLU A 24 1.24 12.01 4.63
N VAL A 25 0.69 12.11 3.41
CA VAL A 25 0.97 13.28 2.54
C VAL A 25 0.31 14.57 3.03
N TYR A 26 -0.94 14.54 3.47
CA TYR A 26 -1.67 15.75 3.89
C TYR A 26 -1.25 16.27 5.26
N LEU A 27 -0.59 15.42 6.07
CA LEU A 27 -0.12 15.80 7.41
C LEU A 27 1.29 16.40 7.39
N LYS A 28 1.97 16.39 6.23
CA LYS A 28 3.37 16.73 6.12
C LYS A 28 3.59 17.83 5.11
N ASP A 29 4.43 18.77 5.51
CA ASP A 29 5.05 19.72 4.61
C ASP A 29 6.46 19.24 4.29
N TYR A 30 6.66 18.69 3.09
CA TYR A 30 7.95 18.14 2.69
C TYR A 30 8.88 19.26 2.22
N GLU A 31 9.97 19.50 2.95
CA GLU A 31 10.96 20.52 2.60
C GLU A 31 11.64 20.25 1.24
N HIS A 32 11.96 18.98 0.97
CA HIS A 32 12.54 18.55 -0.31
C HIS A 32 11.93 17.26 -0.84
N ILE A 33 12.02 17.08 -2.17
CA ILE A 33 11.58 15.86 -2.86
C ILE A 33 12.30 14.60 -2.31
N LYS A 34 13.56 14.72 -1.90
CA LYS A 34 14.33 13.62 -1.30
C LYS A 34 13.69 13.16 0.01
N ASP A 35 13.21 14.09 0.83
CA ASP A 35 12.56 13.79 2.10
C ASP A 35 11.18 13.18 1.88
N ALA A 36 10.42 13.70 0.91
CA ALA A 36 9.15 13.10 0.51
C ALA A 36 9.33 11.63 0.09
N ARG A 37 10.33 11.34 -0.75
CA ARG A 37 10.63 9.95 -1.18
C ARG A 37 10.97 9.04 -0.01
N LYS A 38 11.83 9.49 0.91
CA LYS A 38 12.23 8.71 2.08
C LYS A 38 11.03 8.41 2.98
N GLN A 39 10.23 9.43 3.31
CA GLN A 39 9.11 9.28 4.22
C GLN A 39 7.96 8.47 3.63
N ILE A 40 7.65 8.66 2.34
CA ILE A 40 6.66 7.83 1.63
C ILE A 40 7.14 6.37 1.56
N ALA A 41 8.43 6.11 1.29
CA ALA A 41 8.95 4.75 1.31
C ALA A 41 8.82 4.09 2.70
N GLU A 42 9.11 4.84 3.76
CA GLU A 42 8.92 4.38 5.14
C GLU A 42 7.43 4.11 5.46
N PHE A 43 6.53 4.97 5.00
CA PHE A 43 5.09 4.76 5.14
C PHE A 43 4.65 3.47 4.44
N ILE A 44 5.09 3.24 3.21
CA ILE A 44 4.78 2.02 2.43
C ILE A 44 5.29 0.78 3.17
N HIS A 45 6.51 0.83 3.69
CA HIS A 45 7.06 -0.26 4.49
C HIS A 45 6.20 -0.54 5.73
N LYS A 46 5.84 0.49 6.51
CA LYS A 46 4.95 0.34 7.67
C LYS A 46 3.58 -0.19 7.29
N TYR A 47 2.99 0.31 6.21
CA TYR A 47 1.69 -0.14 5.71
C TYR A 47 1.69 -1.64 5.40
N ASN A 48 2.76 -2.14 4.76
CA ASN A 48 2.87 -3.53 4.31
C ASN A 48 3.32 -4.49 5.41
N PHE A 49 4.23 -4.07 6.31
CA PHE A 49 4.89 -4.98 7.25
C PHE A 49 4.55 -4.76 8.72
N VAL A 50 3.87 -3.66 9.07
CA VAL A 50 3.61 -3.30 10.49
C VAL A 50 2.13 -3.05 10.75
N LYS A 51 1.42 -2.36 9.86
CA LYS A 51 0.01 -2.01 10.06
C LYS A 51 -0.86 -3.25 9.90
N LEU A 52 -1.69 -3.52 10.90
CA LEU A 52 -2.73 -4.55 10.86
C LEU A 52 -3.97 -4.00 10.15
N HIS A 53 -4.58 -4.81 9.30
CA HIS A 53 -5.77 -4.41 8.53
C HIS A 53 -6.95 -5.30 8.91
N SER A 54 -8.07 -4.71 9.34
CA SER A 54 -9.27 -5.46 9.71
C SER A 54 -9.83 -6.29 8.55
N ALA A 55 -9.70 -5.79 7.31
CA ALA A 55 -10.06 -6.52 6.10
C ALA A 55 -9.18 -7.76 5.86
N LEU A 56 -8.02 -7.85 6.52
CA LEU A 56 -7.07 -8.96 6.45
C LEU A 56 -7.06 -9.77 7.74
N ASN A 57 -8.18 -9.83 8.47
CA ASN A 57 -8.27 -10.50 9.77
C ASN A 57 -7.20 -10.03 10.78
N TYR A 58 -6.91 -8.72 10.77
CA TYR A 58 -5.86 -8.10 11.59
C TYR A 58 -4.44 -8.61 11.31
N GLU A 59 -4.18 -9.10 10.10
CA GLU A 59 -2.83 -9.39 9.62
C GLU A 59 -2.24 -8.25 8.77
N THR A 60 -0.94 -8.34 8.49
CA THR A 60 -0.23 -7.40 7.61
C THR A 60 -0.36 -7.80 6.14
N PRO A 61 -0.36 -6.85 5.19
CA PRO A 61 -0.41 -7.16 3.76
C PRO A 61 0.75 -8.04 3.32
N ALA A 62 1.95 -7.83 3.86
CA ALA A 62 3.11 -8.66 3.59
C ALA A 62 2.85 -10.11 4.02
N TYR A 63 2.33 -10.34 5.24
CA TYR A 63 2.00 -11.69 5.70
C TYR A 63 0.98 -12.39 4.79
N MET A 64 -0.04 -11.68 4.33
CA MET A 64 -1.11 -12.28 3.51
C MET A 64 -0.71 -12.52 2.06
N TYR A 65 0.06 -11.62 1.45
CA TYR A 65 0.28 -11.61 0.00
C TYR A 65 1.72 -11.94 -0.43
N TYR A 66 2.72 -11.76 0.43
CA TYR A 66 4.11 -12.05 0.06
C TYR A 66 4.49 -13.53 0.10
N PRO A 67 3.87 -14.43 0.90
CA PRO A 67 4.14 -15.86 0.80
C PRO A 67 3.89 -16.41 -0.61
N ALA A 68 2.88 -15.89 -1.32
CA ALA A 68 2.62 -16.25 -2.72
C ALA A 68 3.73 -15.79 -3.67
N LEU A 69 4.42 -14.68 -3.38
CA LEU A 69 5.56 -14.19 -4.17
C LEU A 69 6.86 -14.97 -3.90
N LEU A 70 7.04 -15.52 -2.69
CA LEU A 70 8.21 -16.33 -2.31
C LEU A 70 8.09 -17.81 -2.71
N GLN A 71 6.87 -18.35 -2.87
CA GLN A 71 6.65 -19.71 -3.39
C GLN A 71 6.76 -19.81 -4.92
N MET A 72 6.79 -18.69 -5.64
CA MET A 72 7.04 -18.65 -7.09
C MET A 72 8.53 -18.55 -7.44
N SER A 73 9.41 -18.52 -6.44
CA SER A 73 10.88 -18.48 -6.60
C SER A 73 11.60 -19.72 -6.06
N ALA A 74 10.89 -20.84 -5.87
CA ALA A 74 11.45 -22.12 -5.44
C ALA A 74 11.36 -23.17 -6.56
#